data_AF-A0A7S2I8H5-F1
#
_entry.id   AF-A0A7S2I8H5-F1
#
_cell.length_a   1.000
_cell.length_b   1.000
_cell.length_c   1.000
_cell.angle_alpha   90.00
_cell.angle_beta   90.00
_cell.angle_gamma   90.00
#
_symmetry.space_group_name_H-M   'P 1'
#
loop_
_entity.id
_entity.type
_entity.pdbx_description
1 polymer ?
#
loop_
_entity_poly.entity_id
_entity_poly.type
_entity_poly.pdbx_seq_one_letter_code
_entity_poly.pdbx_strand_id
1 'polypeptide(L)'
;TLYIASRGLICYRPAGKPLEGGTEKVCSVTKENMVRTTGAEHMCSHGGRWVEVDPLWAPKLPPPLHDFTWLLISKVPLPKIPWEDDTQKNGPLLVPAGLGGGNAA
;
A
#
# COMPACT_ATOMS: atom_id res chain seq x y z
N THR A 1 -9.45 -1.75 -9.41
CA THR A 1 -8.65 -0.54 -9.73
C THR A 1 -7.18 -0.90 -9.75
N LEU A 2 -6.34 -0.24 -10.55
CA LEU A 2 -4.90 -0.49 -10.58
C LEU A 2 -4.16 0.58 -9.77
N TYR A 3 -3.16 0.17 -8.99
CA TYR A 3 -2.27 1.07 -8.25
C TYR A 3 -0.82 0.74 -8.58
N ILE A 4 0.05 1.74 -8.47
CA ILE A 4 1.51 1.55 -8.53
C ILE A 4 2.17 1.89 -7.19
N ALA A 5 3.19 1.11 -6.83
CA ALA A 5 4.08 1.44 -5.72
C ALA A 5 5.00 2.60 -6.09
N SER A 6 4.56 3.82 -5.83
CA SER A 6 5.26 5.07 -6.19
C SER A 6 6.62 5.22 -5.50
N ARG A 7 6.81 4.55 -4.36
CA ARG A 7 7.98 4.74 -3.47
C ARG A 7 8.90 3.52 -3.38
N GLY A 8 8.62 2.47 -4.14
CA GLY A 8 9.38 1.22 -4.07
C GLY A 8 9.22 0.50 -2.73
N LEU A 9 8.13 0.79 -2.02
CA LEU A 9 7.74 0.17 -0.77
C LEU A 9 6.24 -0.12 -0.81
N ILE A 10 5.83 -1.22 -0.20
CA ILE A 10 4.42 -1.47 0.14
C ILE A 10 4.32 -1.72 1.64
N CYS A 11 3.22 -1.25 2.22
CA CYS A 11 2.79 -1.60 3.57
C CYS A 11 1.59 -2.54 3.43
N TYR A 12 1.69 -3.73 4.00
CA TYR A 12 0.71 -4.80 3.86
C TYR A 12 0.34 -5.41 5.21
N ARG A 13 -0.82 -6.06 5.27
CA ARG A 13 -1.19 -6.93 6.40
C ARG A 13 -1.10 -8.39 6.00
N PRO A 14 -0.36 -9.23 6.75
CA PRO A 14 -0.28 -10.65 6.44
C PRO A 14 -1.67 -11.30 6.45
N ALA A 15 -1.87 -12.28 5.56
CA ALA A 15 -3.11 -13.03 5.48
C ALA A 15 -3.52 -13.59 6.85
N GLY A 16 -4.82 -13.50 7.17
CA GLY A 16 -5.39 -13.94 8.44
C GLY A 16 -5.06 -13.08 9.66
N LYS A 17 -4.38 -11.94 9.49
CA LYS A 17 -4.20 -10.95 10.58
C LYS A 17 -5.32 -9.92 10.58
N PRO A 18 -5.74 -9.44 11.78
CA PRO A 18 -6.75 -8.39 11.88
C PRO A 18 -6.37 -7.14 11.09
N LEU A 19 -7.38 -6.39 10.61
CA LEU A 19 -7.22 -5.05 10.02
C LEU A 19 -7.15 -3.94 11.08
N GLU A 20 -7.27 -4.30 12.36
CA GLU A 20 -7.05 -3.43 13.51
C GLU A 20 -5.56 -3.51 13.92
N GLY A 21 -4.99 -2.37 14.34
CA GLY A 21 -3.57 -2.00 14.18
C GLY A 21 -2.47 -2.94 14.70
N GLY A 22 -1.23 -2.68 14.26
CA GLY A 22 0.02 -3.22 14.82
C GLY A 22 0.51 -4.53 14.20
N THR A 23 -0.17 -5.04 13.17
CA THR A 23 0.20 -6.30 12.49
C THR A 23 0.73 -6.07 11.07
N GLU A 24 0.74 -4.82 10.64
CA GLU A 24 1.29 -4.42 9.35
C GLU A 24 2.78 -4.71 9.23
N LYS A 25 3.20 -4.99 8.00
CA LYS A 25 4.59 -5.20 7.62
C LYS A 25 4.90 -4.34 6.40
N VAL A 26 6.17 -4.00 6.25
CA VAL A 26 6.66 -3.25 5.09
C VAL A 26 7.65 -4.12 4.33
N CYS A 27 7.60 -4.06 3.01
CA CYS A 27 8.63 -4.66 2.18
C CYS A 27 8.94 -3.79 0.96
N SER A 28 10.19 -3.88 0.51
CA SER A 28 10.64 -3.23 -0.71
C SER A 28 10.09 -3.93 -1.94
N VAL A 29 9.74 -3.11 -2.94
CA VAL A 29 9.27 -3.53 -4.25
C VAL A 29 9.94 -2.65 -5.30
N THR A 30 10.00 -3.09 -6.56
CA THR A 30 10.37 -2.16 -7.63
C THR A 30 9.34 -1.03 -7.71
N LYS A 31 9.82 0.19 -7.95
CA LYS A 31 8.93 1.31 -8.29
C LYS A 31 8.09 0.90 -9.50
N GLU A 32 6.87 1.42 -9.58
CA GLU A 32 5.92 1.12 -10.66
C GLU A 32 5.37 -0.31 -10.66
N ASN A 33 5.63 -1.12 -9.62
CA ASN A 33 4.92 -2.39 -9.47
C ASN A 33 3.43 -2.15 -9.44
N MET A 34 2.74 -2.73 -10.42
CA MET A 34 1.31 -2.62 -10.58
C MET A 34 0.61 -3.66 -9.72
N VAL A 35 -0.30 -3.20 -8.87
CA VAL A 35 -1.17 -4.04 -8.07
C VAL A 35 -2.61 -3.82 -8.47
N ARG A 36 -3.36 -4.91 -8.64
CA ARG A 36 -4.79 -4.87 -8.95
C ARG A 36 -5.58 -5.06 -7.68
N THR A 37 -6.52 -4.16 -7.42
CA THR A 37 -7.44 -4.27 -6.28
C THR A 37 -8.66 -5.12 -6.63
N THR A 38 -9.16 -5.86 -5.64
CA THR A 38 -10.47 -6.56 -5.72
C THR A 38 -11.63 -5.57 -5.70
N GLY A 39 -11.37 -4.35 -5.23
CA GLY A 39 -12.37 -3.30 -5.01
C GLY A 39 -12.84 -3.21 -3.56
N ALA A 40 -12.47 -4.17 -2.71
CA ALA A 40 -12.74 -4.06 -1.28
C ALA A 40 -11.81 -3.03 -0.63
N GLU A 41 -12.39 -2.16 0.18
CA GLU A 41 -11.68 -1.12 0.92
C GLU A 41 -12.03 -1.18 2.40
N HIS A 42 -11.08 -0.82 3.24
CA HIS A 42 -11.27 -0.77 4.68
C HIS A 42 -10.60 0.47 5.28
N MET A 43 -11.38 1.27 6.00
CA MET A 43 -10.90 2.42 6.77
C MET A 43 -10.65 1.96 8.19
N CYS A 44 -9.41 2.08 8.68
CA CYS A 44 -9.16 1.80 10.10
C CYS A 44 -9.56 3.00 10.97
N SER A 45 -9.81 2.75 12.26
CA SER A 45 -10.13 3.78 13.28
C SER A 45 -9.09 4.91 13.40
N HIS A 46 -7.91 4.64 12.87
CA HIS A 46 -6.73 5.49 12.83
C HIS A 46 -6.62 6.32 11.53
N GLY A 47 -7.64 6.29 10.67
CA GLY A 47 -7.72 7.08 9.43
C GLY A 47 -6.92 6.52 8.24
N GLY A 48 -6.27 5.36 8.38
CA GLY A 48 -5.59 4.68 7.28
C GLY A 48 -6.58 3.98 6.34
N ARG A 49 -6.36 4.13 5.03
CA ARG A 49 -7.16 3.47 3.98
C ARG A 49 -6.43 2.26 3.42
N TRP A 50 -7.04 1.10 3.60
CA TRP A 50 -6.56 -0.19 3.12
C TRP A 50 -7.38 -0.65 1.92
N VAL A 51 -6.71 -1.30 0.97
CA VAL A 51 -7.36 -1.94 -0.17
C VAL A 51 -6.92 -3.38 -0.28
N GLU A 52 -7.87 -4.25 -0.52
CA GLU A 52 -7.58 -5.64 -0.81
C GLU A 52 -7.08 -5.75 -2.25
N VAL A 53 -6.00 -6.51 -2.43
CA VAL A 53 -5.38 -6.75 -3.73
C VAL A 53 -5.48 -8.21 -4.11
N ASP A 54 -5.61 -8.43 -5.41
CA ASP A 54 -5.53 -9.77 -5.98
C ASP A 54 -4.12 -10.34 -5.80
N PRO A 55 -4.01 -11.67 -5.61
CA PRO A 55 -2.74 -12.37 -5.72
C PRO A 55 -2.06 -12.06 -7.06
N LEU A 56 -0.80 -11.67 -7.00
CA LEU A 56 0.06 -11.42 -8.14
C LEU A 56 1.17 -12.46 -8.16
N TRP A 57 1.22 -13.22 -9.25
CA TRP A 57 2.31 -14.14 -9.53
C TRP A 57 3.23 -13.53 -10.56
N ALA A 58 4.28 -12.85 -10.10
CA ALA A 58 5.36 -12.39 -10.97
C ALA A 58 6.74 -12.60 -10.32
N PRO A 59 7.78 -12.88 -11.12
CA PRO A 59 9.14 -13.03 -10.61
C PRO A 59 9.56 -11.76 -9.86
N LYS A 60 10.17 -11.93 -8.68
CA LYS A 60 10.68 -10.84 -7.81
C LYS A 60 9.60 -10.04 -7.07
N LEU A 61 8.33 -10.44 -7.13
CA LEU A 61 7.35 -9.92 -6.19
C LEU A 61 7.63 -10.46 -4.78
N PRO A 62 7.44 -9.63 -3.74
CA PRO A 62 7.59 -10.10 -2.39
C PRO A 62 6.48 -11.12 -2.08
N PRO A 63 6.77 -12.16 -1.28
CA PRO A 63 5.80 -13.20 -0.91
C PRO A 63 4.40 -12.72 -0.48
N PRO A 64 4.24 -11.58 0.21
CA PRO A 64 2.93 -11.07 0.60
C PRO A 64 1.97 -10.76 -0.54
N LEU A 65 2.48 -10.56 -1.76
CA LEU A 65 1.63 -10.32 -2.93
C LEU A 65 1.19 -11.62 -3.60
N HIS A 66 1.67 -12.79 -3.17
CA HIS A 66 1.30 -14.08 -3.79
C HIS A 66 -0.04 -14.63 -3.28
N ASP A 67 -0.59 -14.03 -2.23
CA ASP A 67 -1.86 -14.38 -1.59
C ASP A 67 -2.76 -13.14 -1.51
N PHE A 68 -4.04 -13.34 -1.15
CA PHE A 68 -4.94 -12.23 -0.83
C PHE A 68 -4.38 -11.42 0.33
N THR A 69 -4.19 -10.13 0.10
CA THR A 69 -3.56 -9.24 1.07
C THR A 69 -4.18 -7.86 1.02
N TRP A 70 -4.00 -7.12 2.11
CA TRP A 70 -4.47 -5.75 2.22
C TRP A 70 -3.28 -4.80 2.19
N LEU A 71 -3.30 -3.85 1.26
CA LEU A 71 -2.26 -2.83 1.12
C LEU A 71 -2.75 -1.47 1.59
N LEU A 72 -1.87 -0.71 2.22
CA LEU A 72 -2.14 0.65 2.67
C LEU A 72 -1.94 1.65 1.52
N ILE A 73 -2.97 2.42 1.18
CA ILE A 73 -2.87 3.50 0.19
C ILE A 73 -2.22 4.74 0.82
N SER A 74 -2.83 5.22 1.92
CA SER A 74 -2.46 6.45 2.60
C SER A 74 -2.65 6.31 4.10
N LYS A 75 -1.65 6.69 4.90
CA LYS A 75 -1.75 6.77 6.36
C LYS A 75 -2.08 8.21 6.77
N VAL A 76 -3.02 8.41 7.70
CA VAL A 76 -3.12 9.62 8.53
C VAL A 76 -2.00 9.53 9.59
N PRO A 77 -1.34 10.63 10.00
CA PRO A 77 -0.16 10.57 10.87
C PRO A 77 -0.54 10.00 12.23
N LEU A 78 0.06 8.87 12.62
CA LEU A 78 -0.02 8.28 13.96
C LEU A 78 1.35 7.73 14.36
N PRO A 79 1.64 7.57 15.67
CA PRO A 79 2.97 7.89 16.18
C PRO A 79 3.99 6.75 16.18
N LYS A 80 5.20 7.14 15.76
CA LYS A 80 6.55 6.63 16.10
C LYS A 80 6.87 5.18 15.71
N ILE A 81 6.76 4.87 14.42
CA ILE A 81 7.64 3.90 13.76
C ILE A 81 8.67 4.70 12.94
N PRO A 82 9.99 4.44 13.03
CA PRO A 82 11.05 5.34 12.51
C PRO A 82 11.02 5.68 11.01
N TRP A 83 10.17 5.03 10.22
CA TRP A 83 9.94 5.33 8.80
C TRP A 83 8.65 6.15 8.55
N GLU A 84 7.88 6.54 9.57
CA GLU A 84 6.60 7.27 9.45
C GLU A 84 6.73 8.78 9.30
N ASP A 85 7.93 9.34 9.41
CA ASP A 85 8.24 10.77 9.30
C ASP A 85 8.03 11.34 7.88
N ASP A 86 7.30 10.60 7.06
CA ASP A 86 7.62 10.35 5.68
C ASP A 86 6.32 10.31 4.85
N THR A 87 5.12 10.10 5.41
CA THR A 87 3.85 10.31 4.65
C THR A 87 3.37 11.77 4.66
N GLN A 88 3.78 12.58 5.65
CA GLN A 88 3.54 14.03 5.62
C GLN A 88 4.57 14.76 4.75
N LYS A 89 5.81 14.27 4.70
CA LYS A 89 6.91 14.84 3.89
C LYS A 89 6.98 14.26 2.48
N ASN A 90 6.62 12.99 2.31
CA ASN A 90 6.66 12.27 1.05
C ASN A 90 5.26 11.70 0.74
N GLY A 91 4.86 11.69 -0.53
CA GLY A 91 3.49 11.34 -0.96
C GLY A 91 3.03 9.90 -0.64
N PRO A 92 1.84 9.50 -1.11
CA PRO A 92 1.23 8.20 -0.81
C PRO A 92 2.09 7.02 -1.28
N LEU A 93 1.95 5.87 -0.62
CA LEU A 93 2.68 4.63 -0.95
C LEU A 93 2.17 3.98 -2.25
N LEU A 94 0.86 4.11 -2.49
CA LEU A 94 0.19 3.64 -3.69
C LEU A 94 -0.52 4.81 -4.37
N VAL A 95 -0.37 4.92 -5.69
CA VAL A 95 -1.13 5.88 -6.52
C VAL A 95 -1.90 5.15 -7.62
N PRO A 96 -3.08 5.63 -8.05
CA PRO A 96 -3.82 5.00 -9.13
C PRO A 96 -3.01 4.97 -10.44
N ALA A 97 -2.92 3.80 -11.07
CA ALA A 97 -2.34 3.64 -12.39
C ALA A 97 -3.33 4.19 -13.42
N GLY A 98 -3.09 5.39 -13.96
CA GLY A 98 -3.97 6.04 -14.93
C GLY A 98 -4.21 7.55 -14.72
N LEU A 99 -3.74 8.14 -13.62
CA LEU A 99 -3.68 9.60 -13.45
C LEU A 99 -2.32 10.17 -13.90
N GLY A 100 -1.79 9.65 -15.00
CA GLY A 100 -0.62 10.22 -15.67
C GLY A 100 -1.06 11.30 -16.64
N GLY A 101 -1.00 12.57 -16.24
CA GLY A 101 -1.14 13.68 -17.19
C GLY A 101 -1.62 14.98 -16.57
N GLY A 102 -0.78 15.64 -15.79
CA GLY A 102 -1.04 17.01 -15.37
C GLY A 102 0.10 17.57 -14.56
N ASN A 103 1.03 18.27 -15.22
CA ASN A 103 1.86 19.29 -14.59
C ASN A 103 1.00 20.10 -13.60
N ALA A 104 1.40 20.15 -12.34
CA ALA A 104 1.12 21.31 -11.51
C ALA A 104 2.45 22.05 -11.41
N ALA A 105 2.51 23.14 -12.18
CA ALA A 105 3.51 24.20 -12.08
C ALA A 105 3.46 24.88 -10.70
#